data_AF-A0A354SMX4-F1
#
_entry.id   AF-A0A354SMX4-F1
#
_cell.length_a   1.000
_cell.length_b   1.000
_cell.length_c   1.000
_cell.angle_alpha   90.00
_cell.angle_beta   90.00
_cell.angle_gamma   90.00
#
_symmetry.space_group_name_H-M   'P 1'
#
loop_
_entity.id
_entity.type
_entity.pdbx_description
1 polymer ?
#
loop_
_entity_poly.entity_id
_entity_poly.type
_entity_poly.pdbx_seq_one_letter_code
_entity_poly.pdbx_strand_id
1 'polypeptide(L)' 'NVITVALNGGEDYELLFTLPITEHEKIQSLKDVHEVGYITPFEEGSILVTRDAQELTLKAQGWNHLRKE' A
#
# COMPACT_ATOMS: atom_id res chain seq x y z
N ASN A 1 11.97 -2.92 -11.50
CA ASN A 1 11.62 -2.97 -10.07
C ASN A 1 10.17 -2.48 -9.94
N VAL A 2 9.20 -3.40 -9.99
CA VAL A 2 7.76 -3.08 -10.10
C VAL A 2 7.21 -2.47 -8.80
N ILE A 3 7.69 -2.94 -7.65
CA ILE A 3 7.28 -2.47 -6.33
C ILE A 3 7.65 -0.99 -6.13
N THR A 4 8.84 -0.59 -6.58
CA THR A 4 9.25 0.83 -6.48
C THR A 4 8.32 1.75 -7.25
N VAL A 5 7.85 1.35 -8.44
CA VAL A 5 6.91 2.13 -9.25
C VAL A 5 5.53 2.15 -8.61
N ALA A 6 5.03 1.03 -8.09
CA ALA A 6 3.71 0.98 -7.46
C ALA A 6 3.61 1.81 -6.16
N LEU A 7 4.70 1.94 -5.40
CA LEU A 7 4.70 2.67 -4.12
C LEU A 7 5.12 4.14 -4.21
N ASN A 8 5.86 4.51 -5.26
CA ASN A 8 6.42 5.85 -5.39
C ASN A 8 6.07 6.51 -6.73
N GLY A 9 5.42 5.77 -7.61
CA GLY A 9 4.66 6.35 -8.71
C GLY A 9 3.52 7.19 -8.15
N GLY A 10 3.07 8.12 -8.97
CA GLY A 10 1.90 8.92 -8.70
C GLY A 10 1.14 9.08 -10.00
N GLU A 11 0.10 9.92 -10.00
CA GLU A 11 -0.77 10.13 -11.17
C GLU A 11 -1.54 8.88 -11.63
N ASP A 12 -1.63 7.85 -10.80
CA ASP A 12 -2.45 6.65 -11.07
C ASP A 12 -3.96 6.92 -10.88
N TYR A 13 -4.31 7.94 -10.09
CA TYR A 13 -5.71 8.33 -9.78
C TYR A 13 -6.59 7.19 -9.25
N GLU A 14 -5.97 6.22 -8.58
CA GLU A 14 -6.65 5.08 -7.96
C GLU A 14 -7.16 5.39 -6.55
N LEU A 15 -8.02 4.52 -6.03
CA LEU A 15 -8.54 4.59 -4.66
C LEU A 15 -7.74 3.69 -3.71
N LEU A 16 -7.38 4.23 -2.54
CA LEU A 16 -6.84 3.46 -1.42
C LEU A 16 -7.75 3.64 -0.20
N PHE A 17 -8.29 2.55 0.31
CA PHE A 17 -9.21 2.53 1.44
C PHE A 17 -9.07 1.25 2.25
N THR A 18 -9.73 1.20 3.41
CA THR A 18 -9.76 0.05 4.30
C THR A 18 -11.18 -0.45 4.48
N LEU A 19 -11.31 -1.72 4.88
CA LEU A 19 -12.57 -2.36 5.23
C LEU A 19 -12.39 -3.24 6.47
N PRO A 20 -13.47 -3.54 7.21
CA PRO A 20 -13.43 -4.58 8.24
C PRO A 20 -13.09 -5.94 7.62
N ILE A 21 -12.27 -6.75 8.32
CA ILE A 21 -11.89 -8.11 7.86
C ILE A 21 -13.11 -8.99 7.57
N THR A 22 -14.22 -8.76 8.29
CA THR A 22 -15.49 -9.47 8.07
C THR A 22 -16.10 -9.27 6.69
N GLU A 23 -15.63 -8.30 5.91
CA GLU A 23 -16.12 -7.96 4.58
C GLU A 23 -15.20 -8.48 3.45
N HIS A 24 -14.19 -9.28 3.76
CA HIS A 24 -13.20 -9.81 2.81
C HIS A 24 -13.84 -10.54 1.62
N GLU A 25 -14.86 -11.36 1.84
CA GLU A 25 -15.54 -12.11 0.77
C GLU A 25 -16.20 -11.17 -0.26
N LYS A 26 -16.71 -10.00 0.18
CA LYS A 26 -17.30 -9.02 -0.74
C LYS A 26 -16.25 -8.46 -1.70
N ILE A 27 -15.03 -8.21 -1.22
CA ILE A 27 -13.95 -7.66 -2.05
C ILE A 27 -13.53 -8.63 -3.14
N GLN A 28 -13.47 -9.93 -2.85
CA GLN A 28 -13.13 -10.94 -3.87
C GLN A 28 -14.11 -10.97 -5.05
N SER A 29 -15.36 -10.52 -4.82
CA SER A 29 -16.39 -10.42 -5.87
C SER A 29 -16.34 -9.11 -6.67
N LEU A 30 -15.63 -8.09 -6.20
CA LEU A 30 -15.52 -6.80 -6.87
C LEU A 30 -14.42 -6.86 -7.93
N LYS A 31 -14.81 -6.58 -9.17
CA LYS A 31 -13.87 -6.42 -10.27
C LYS A 31 -13.04 -5.14 -10.04
N ASP A 32 -11.76 -5.19 -10.36
CA ASP A 32 -10.80 -4.07 -10.30
C ASP A 32 -10.49 -3.55 -8.87
N VAL A 33 -10.87 -4.30 -7.83
CA VAL A 33 -10.47 -4.04 -6.44
C VAL A 33 -9.54 -5.16 -5.97
N HIS A 34 -8.40 -4.79 -5.41
CA HIS A 34 -7.38 -5.72 -4.95
C HIS A 34 -7.00 -5.43 -3.49
N GLU A 35 -7.03 -6.46 -2.65
CA GLU A 35 -6.46 -6.38 -1.31
C GLU A 35 -4.92 -6.36 -1.42
N VAL A 36 -4.30 -5.36 -0.80
CA VAL A 36 -2.84 -5.12 -0.86
C VAL A 36 -2.17 -5.17 0.53
N GLY A 37 -2.93 -5.48 1.57
CA GLY A 37 -2.44 -5.56 2.95
C GLY A 37 -3.57 -5.53 3.97
N TYR A 38 -3.19 -5.44 5.25
CA TYR A 38 -4.11 -5.37 6.39
C TYR A 38 -3.65 -4.30 7.38
N ILE A 39 -4.58 -3.82 8.21
CA ILE A 39 -4.29 -2.83 9.25
C ILE A 39 -3.81 -3.52 10.52
N THR A 40 -2.74 -3.00 11.11
CA THR A 40 -2.12 -3.47 12.36
C THR A 40 -2.16 -2.38 13.43
N PRO A 41 -1.87 -2.71 14.70
CA PRO A 41 -1.61 -1.72 15.74
C PRO A 41 -0.58 -0.67 15.32
N PHE A 42 -0.73 0.56 15.81
CA PHE A 42 0.07 1.71 15.39
C PHE A 42 1.58 1.50 15.66
N GLU A 43 1.92 0.83 16.75
CA GLU A 43 3.29 0.53 17.17
C GLU A 43 4.05 -0.37 16.21
N GLU A 44 3.37 -1.15 15.36
CA GLU A 44 3.99 -1.99 14.34
C GLU A 44 4.40 -1.18 13.09
N GLY A 45 3.87 0.04 12.94
CA GLY A 45 4.22 0.94 11.84
C GLY A 45 3.73 0.48 10.47
N SER A 46 4.31 1.04 9.41
CA SER A 46 3.99 0.70 8.02
C SER A 46 5.10 -0.13 7.42
N ILE A 47 4.79 -1.37 7.06
CA ILE A 47 5.77 -2.37 6.60
C ILE A 47 5.34 -2.91 5.24
N LEU A 48 6.32 -3.08 4.34
CA LEU A 48 6.20 -3.87 3.14
C LEU A 48 6.79 -5.26 3.40
N VAL A 49 5.97 -6.28 3.27
CA VAL A 49 6.44 -7.67 3.28
C VAL A 49 6.73 -8.08 1.83
N THR A 50 7.98 -8.44 1.56
CA THR A 50 8.40 -8.89 0.22
C THR A 50 8.01 -10.35 -0.03
N ARG A 51 8.15 -10.81 -1.28
CA ARG A 51 7.85 -12.21 -1.67
C ARG A 51 8.70 -13.24 -0.92
N ASP A 52 9.90 -12.84 -0.49
CA ASP A 52 10.82 -13.68 0.28
C ASP A 52 10.63 -13.50 1.80
N ALA A 53 9.46 -12.97 2.23
CA ALA A 53 9.08 -12.71 3.61
C ALA A 53 10.01 -11.74 4.38
N GLN A 54 10.81 -10.93 3.68
CA GLN A 54 11.55 -9.84 4.31
C GLN A 54 10.62 -8.66 4.57
N GLU A 55 10.73 -8.09 5.77
CA GLU A 55 10.03 -6.88 6.18
C GLU A 55 10.89 -5.65 5.92
N LEU A 56 10.33 -4.69 5.20
CA LEU A 56 10.94 -3.40 4.91
C LEU A 56 10.05 -2.29 5.45
N THR A 57 10.57 -1.41 6.29
CA THR A 57 9.82 -0.22 6.72
C THR A 57 9.50 0.65 5.50
N LEU A 58 8.21 0.92 5.29
CA LEU A 58 7.76 1.81 4.24
C LEU A 58 8.18 3.24 4.58
N LYS A 59 8.94 3.85 3.67
CA LYS A 59 9.28 5.27 3.73
C LYS A 59 8.59 5.98 2.58
N ALA A 60 7.71 6.93 2.89
CA ALA A 60 7.10 7.77 1.87
C ALA A 60 8.19 8.57 1.13
N GLN A 61 8.38 8.29 -0.16
CA GLN A 61 9.32 9.03 -1.01
C GLN A 61 8.62 9.95 -2.02
N GLY A 62 7.29 9.98 -2.01
CA GLY A 62 6.44 10.63 -3.01
C GLY A 62 6.79 12.09 -3.34
N TRP A 63 6.15 12.61 -4.37
CA TRP A 63 6.44 13.93 -4.91
C TRP A 63 6.30 15.05 -3.87
N ASN A 64 7.34 15.86 -3.71
CA ASN A 64 7.33 17.05 -2.85
C ASN A 64 7.75 18.27 -3.66
N HIS A 65 6.75 19.08 -4.07
CA HIS A 65 6.96 20.29 -4.88
C HIS A 65 7.78 21.41 -4.20
N LEU A 66 8.08 21.29 -2.90
CA LEU A 66 8.87 22.23 -2.12
C LEU A 66 10.28 21.70 -1.80
N ARG A 67 10.63 20.50 -2.26
CA ARG A 67 11.95 19.93 -2.01
C ARG A 67 12.98 20.77 -2.77
N LYS A 68 13.88 21.44 -2.04
CA LYS A 68 15.11 21.96 -2.62
C LYS A 68 15.96 20.74 -3.02
N GLU A 69 16.58 20.81 -4.20
CA GLU A 69 17.60 19.84 -4.61
C GLU A 69 18.66 19.63 -3.52
#